data_AF-A0A9E2JT13-F1
#
_entry.id   AF-A0A9E2JT13-F1
#
_cell.length_a   1.000
_cell.length_b   1.000
_cell.length_c   1.000
_cell.angle_alpha   90.00
_cell.angle_beta   90.00
_cell.angle_gamma   90.00
#
_symmetry.space_group_name_H-M   'P 1'
#
loop_
_entity.id
_entity.type
_entity.pdbx_description
1 polymer ?
#
loop_
_entity_poly.entity_id
_entity_poly.type
_entity_poly.pdbx_seq_one_letter_code
_entity_poly.pdbx_strand_id
1 'polypeptide(L)' 'MRPWYLSIGRDDGGNQIVIALKGPNHGKILFLDHEVPLDVGLHVIAPSFEAFIAGLKAG' A
#
# COMPACT_ATOMS: atom_id res chain seq x y z
N MET A 1 -10.10 3.06 -15.63
CA MET A 1 -10.46 1.82 -14.88
C MET A 1 -10.33 2.12 -13.39
N ARG A 2 -11.29 1.74 -12.53
CA ARG A 2 -11.14 1.94 -11.08
C ARG A 2 -10.05 0.99 -10.52
N PRO A 3 -9.06 1.50 -9.76
CA PRO A 3 -8.00 0.67 -9.19
C PRO A 3 -8.54 -0.21 -8.05
N TRP A 4 -7.91 -1.35 -7.84
CA TRP A 4 -8.26 -2.31 -6.78
C TRP A 4 -7.08 -2.46 -5.83
N TYR A 5 -7.35 -2.34 -4.53
CA TYR A 5 -6.36 -2.47 -3.47
C TYR A 5 -6.81 -3.55 -2.49
N LEU A 6 -5.87 -4.37 -2.04
CA LEU A 6 -6.06 -5.34 -0.97
C LEU A 6 -5.23 -4.90 0.24
N SER A 7 -5.86 -4.75 1.39
CA SER A 7 -5.15 -4.45 2.63
C SER A 7 -4.34 -5.66 3.08
N ILE A 8 -3.08 -5.43 3.44
CA ILE A 8 -2.13 -6.44 3.94
C ILE A 8 -1.54 -6.06 5.30
N GLY A 9 -1.95 -4.93 5.86
CA GLY A 9 -1.57 -4.44 7.17
C GLY A 9 -2.37 -3.18 7.51
N ARG A 10 -2.63 -2.98 8.80
CA ARG A 10 -3.37 -1.82 9.32
C ARG A 10 -2.87 -1.47 10.71
N ASP A 11 -2.84 -0.18 11.02
CA ASP A 11 -2.65 0.32 12.39
C ASP A 11 -4.00 0.64 13.09
N ASP A 12 -3.96 0.89 14.39
CA ASP A 12 -5.14 1.27 15.18
C ASP A 12 -5.71 2.64 14.76
N GLY A 13 -4.85 3.50 14.19
CA GLY A 13 -5.23 4.81 13.64
C GLY A 13 -6.10 4.70 12.39
N GLY A 14 -6.04 3.59 11.64
CA GLY A 14 -6.80 3.38 10.41
C GLY A 14 -5.97 3.44 9.14
N ASN A 15 -4.68 3.78 9.23
CA ASN A 15 -3.76 3.73 8.10
C ASN A 15 -3.49 2.30 7.69
N GLN A 16 -3.21 2.10 6.41
CA GLN A 16 -3.06 0.76 5.84
C GLN A 16 -1.82 0.63 4.98
N ILE A 17 -1.30 -0.59 4.94
CA ILE A 17 -0.43 -1.04 3.87
C ILE A 17 -1.31 -1.87 2.93
N VAL A 18 -1.27 -1.54 1.64
CA VAL A 18 -2.10 -2.18 0.60
C VAL A 18 -1.25 -2.66 -0.57
N ILE A 19 -1.69 -3.74 -1.21
CA ILE A 19 -1.18 -4.18 -2.52
C ILE A 19 -2.17 -3.79 -3.62
N ALA A 20 -1.66 -3.20 -4.70
CA ALA A 20 -2.49 -2.86 -5.86
C ALA A 20 -2.69 -4.08 -6.76
N LEU A 21 -3.92 -4.58 -6.84
CA LEU A 21 -4.31 -5.70 -7.70
C LEU A 21 -4.71 -5.24 -9.11
N LYS A 22 -4.96 -3.95 -9.31
CA LYS A 22 -5.36 -3.38 -10.60
C LYS A 22 -5.09 -1.88 -10.66
N GLY A 23 -4.66 -1.40 -11.83
CA GLY A 23 -4.44 0.03 -12.11
C GLY A 23 -2.97 0.39 -12.36
N PRO A 24 -2.63 1.69 -12.43
CA PRO A 24 -1.27 2.15 -12.77
C PRO A 24 -0.17 1.69 -11.81
N ASN A 25 -0.54 1.32 -10.58
CA ASN A 25 0.38 0.83 -9.55
C ASN A 25 0.31 -0.69 -9.38
N HIS A 26 -0.29 -1.44 -10.31
CA HIS A 26 -0.44 -2.90 -10.21
C HIS A 26 0.86 -3.59 -9.77
N GLY A 27 0.76 -4.45 -8.75
CA GLY A 27 1.87 -5.21 -8.17
C GLY A 27 2.68 -4.46 -7.09
N LYS A 28 2.53 -3.14 -6.98
CA LYS A 28 3.26 -2.33 -5.98
C LYS A 28 2.59 -2.39 -4.60
N ILE A 29 3.40 -2.12 -3.57
CA ILE A 29 2.95 -1.94 -2.19
C ILE A 29 2.86 -0.45 -1.90
N LEU A 30 1.74 -0.03 -1.31
CA LEU A 30 1.44 1.36 -1.03
C LEU A 30 1.05 1.52 0.43
N PHE A 31 1.47 2.64 1.03
CA PHE A 31 0.86 3.16 2.24
C PHE A 31 -0.39 3.96 1.85
N LEU A 32 -1.45 3.79 2.62
CA LEU A 32 -2.72 4.48 2.50
C LEU A 32 -2.97 5.26 3.80
N ASP A 33 -2.82 6.57 3.71
CA ASP A 33 -3.28 7.52 4.72
C ASP A 33 -4.80 7.63 4.65
N HIS A 34 -5.47 7.33 5.76
CA HIS A 34 -6.93 7.33 5.84
C HIS A 34 -7.53 8.72 6.12
N GLU A 35 -6.72 9.68 6.56
CA GLU A 35 -7.16 11.02 6.95
C GLU A 35 -7.33 11.97 5.75
N VAL A 36 -6.83 11.57 4.58
CA VAL A 36 -6.83 12.40 3.37
C VAL A 36 -7.48 11.68 2.17
N PRO A 37 -7.89 12.41 1.11
CA PRO A 37 -8.40 11.81 -0.11
C PRO A 37 -7.44 10.77 -0.71
N LEU A 38 -8.02 9.73 -1.31
CA LEU A 38 -7.30 8.56 -1.81
C LEU A 38 -6.14 8.90 -2.76
N ASP A 39 -6.31 9.88 -3.65
CA ASP A 39 -5.31 10.32 -4.61
C ASP A 39 -4.14 11.09 -3.98
N VAL A 40 -4.34 11.64 -2.78
CA VAL A 40 -3.31 12.35 -2.00
C VAL A 40 -2.61 11.39 -1.03
N GLY A 41 -3.35 10.49 -0.38
CA GLY A 41 -2.85 9.60 0.68
C GLY A 41 -2.21 8.30 0.22
N LEU A 42 -2.06 8.10 -1.09
CA LEU A 42 -1.46 6.88 -1.67
C LEU A 42 0.03 7.08 -1.97
N HIS A 43 0.88 6.46 -1.16
CA HIS A 43 2.33 6.54 -1.30
C HIS A 43 2.93 5.18 -1.64
N VAL A 44 3.66 5.06 -2.75
CA VAL A 44 4.38 3.83 -3.07
C VAL A 44 5.52 3.65 -2.07
N ILE A 45 5.52 2.51 -1.35
CA ILE A 45 6.57 2.18 -0.38
C ILE A 45 7.46 1.01 -0.84
N ALA A 46 6.98 0.18 -1.78
CA ALA A 46 7.81 -0.84 -2.42
C ALA A 46 7.35 -1.15 -3.86
N PRO A 47 8.27 -1.53 -4.76
CA PRO A 47 7.93 -1.84 -6.15
C PRO A 47 7.22 -3.19 -6.33
N SER A 48 7.33 -4.09 -5.35
CA SER A 48 6.68 -5.40 -5.36
C SER A 48 6.51 -5.92 -3.92
N PHE A 49 5.66 -6.94 -3.75
CA PHE A 49 5.52 -7.64 -2.46
C PHE A 49 6.83 -8.31 -2.01
N GLU A 50 7.58 -8.90 -2.94
CA GLU A 50 8.89 -9.51 -2.65
C GLU A 50 9.89 -8.47 -2.13
N ALA A 51 10.00 -7.31 -2.80
CA ALA A 51 10.88 -6.23 -2.36
C ALA A 51 10.49 -5.67 -0.99
N PHE A 52 9.19 -5.61 -0.70
CA PHE A 52 8.69 -5.21 0.61
C PHE A 52 9.15 -6.18 1.70
N ILE A 53 8.91 -7.48 1.53
CA ILE A 53 9.32 -8.51 2.50
C ILE A 53 10.85 -8.55 2.68
N ALA A 54 11.62 -8.44 1.60
CA ALA A 54 13.08 -8.40 1.67
C ALA A 54 13.63 -7.17 2.42
N GLY A 55 12.87 -6.08 2.44
CA GLY A 55 13.21 -4.84 3.15
C GLY A 55 12.84 -4.84 4.63
N LEU A 56 11.97 -5.75 5.08
CA LEU A 56 11.57 -5.83 6.49
C LEU A 56 12.74 -6.29 7.36
N LYS A 57 12.95 -5.59 8.48
CA LYS A 57 13.92 -5.96 9.51
C LYS A 57 13.16 -6.30 10.80
N ALA A 58 13.74 -7.17 11.62
CA ALA A 58 13.24 -7.36 12.97
C ALA A 58 13.25 -6.01 13.70
N GLY A 59 12.10 -5.67 14.31
CA GLY A 59 11.92 -4.47 15.12
C GLY A 59 12.40 -4.65 16.54
#